data_AF-A0A3B0TLY1-F1
#
_entry.id   AF-A0A3B0TLY1-F1
#
_cell.length_a   1.000
_cell.length_b   1.000
_cell.length_c   1.000
_cell.angle_alpha   90.00
_cell.angle_beta   90.00
_cell.angle_gamma   90.00
#
_symmetry.space_group_name_H-M   'P 1'
#
loop_
_entity.id
_entity.type
_entity.pdbx_description
1 polymer ?
#
loop_
_entity_poly.entity_id
_entity_poly.type
_entity_poly.pdbx_seq_one_letter_code
_entity_poly.pdbx_strand_id
1 'polypeptide(L)'
;MRFVPQGWAFFTRSPREAQVILYEFHDDDSLIKYPQKHSSYKNIFGLDRKISKVLTEIQALKFQIPDTLYTNYQWNYQTTEHSKLKRPLNVCKVKNGIYQPILCGDYLLVFQKPIPWAWSKSINKLKMPAKIIHLRIECNDTE
;
A
#
# COMPACT_ATOMS: atom_id res chain seq x y z
N MET A 1 46.32 -3.09 -19.38
CA MET A 1 45.50 -3.43 -18.19
C MET A 1 44.22 -2.62 -18.25
N ARG A 2 43.09 -3.20 -18.65
CA ARG A 2 41.82 -2.49 -18.88
C ARG A 2 40.94 -2.71 -17.65
N PHE A 3 40.86 -1.70 -16.78
CA PHE A 3 39.83 -1.67 -15.73
C PHE A 3 38.50 -1.39 -16.42
N VAL A 4 37.69 -2.43 -16.62
CA VAL A 4 36.28 -2.27 -16.99
C VAL A 4 35.52 -2.20 -15.67
N PRO A 5 34.71 -1.16 -15.41
CA PRO A 5 33.94 -1.11 -14.17
C PRO A 5 33.00 -2.31 -14.16
N GLN A 6 33.05 -3.10 -13.09
CA GLN A 6 32.09 -4.18 -12.88
C GLN A 6 30.68 -3.56 -12.92
N GLY A 7 29.94 -3.84 -13.98
CA GLY A 7 28.56 -3.42 -14.13
C GLY A 7 27.74 -4.07 -13.03
N TRP A 8 27.33 -3.27 -12.04
CA TRP A 8 26.24 -3.65 -11.15
C TRP A 8 24.98 -3.65 -12.00
N ALA A 9 24.57 -4.83 -12.47
CA ALA A 9 23.24 -5.01 -13.01
C ALA A 9 22.27 -4.75 -11.85
N PHE A 10 21.75 -3.52 -11.78
CA PHE A 10 20.67 -3.17 -10.90
C PHE A 10 19.46 -3.98 -11.35
N PHE A 11 19.22 -5.13 -10.70
CA PHE A 11 17.95 -5.84 -10.74
C PHE A 11 16.91 -5.03 -9.95
N THR A 12 16.65 -3.81 -10.41
CA THR A 12 15.59 -2.96 -9.87
C THR A 12 14.27 -3.53 -10.38
N ARG A 13 13.35 -3.80 -9.45
CA ARG A 13 11.95 -4.12 -9.76
C ARG A 13 11.45 -3.15 -10.84
N SER A 14 10.63 -3.65 -11.76
CA SER A 14 10.19 -2.82 -12.88
C SER A 14 9.42 -1.61 -12.33
N PRO A 15 9.79 -0.38 -12.73
CA PRO A 15 9.12 0.83 -12.26
C PRO A 15 7.67 0.91 -12.75
N ARG A 16 7.20 -0.05 -13.56
CA ARG A 16 5.82 -0.16 -14.06
C ARG A 16 4.97 -1.16 -13.27
N GLU A 17 5.53 -1.80 -12.25
CA GLU A 17 4.78 -2.72 -11.41
C GLU A 17 3.72 -2.02 -10.58
N ALA A 18 2.67 -2.76 -10.23
CA ALA A 18 1.65 -2.24 -9.33
C ALA A 18 2.26 -1.91 -7.97
N GLN A 19 2.08 -0.68 -7.53
CA GLN A 19 2.37 -0.27 -6.16
C GLN A 19 1.23 -0.70 -5.24
N VAL A 20 1.58 -1.02 -3.99
CA VAL A 20 0.62 -1.36 -2.94
C VAL A 20 0.43 -0.13 -2.08
N ILE A 21 -0.76 0.42 -2.08
CA ILE A 21 -1.12 1.59 -1.29
C ILE A 21 -2.09 1.15 -0.20
N LEU A 22 -1.79 1.54 1.04
CA LEU A 22 -2.60 1.23 2.20
C LEU A 22 -3.44 2.45 2.60
N TYR A 23 -4.72 2.23 2.83
CA TYR A 23 -5.63 3.19 3.44
C TYR A 23 -6.25 2.57 4.69
N GLU A 24 -6.48 3.37 5.71
CA GLU A 24 -7.14 3.02 6.95
C GLU A 24 -8.58 3.53 6.91
N PHE A 25 -9.52 2.69 7.35
CA PHE A 25 -10.91 3.10 7.54
C PHE A 25 -11.06 3.75 8.92
N HIS A 26 -11.65 4.95 8.94
CA HIS A 26 -12.09 5.58 10.18
C HIS A 26 -13.57 5.28 10.48
N ASP A 27 -14.00 5.61 11.70
CA ASP A 27 -15.37 5.35 12.19
C ASP A 27 -16.45 6.07 11.37
N ASP A 28 -16.09 7.15 10.68
CA ASP A 28 -16.97 7.91 9.77
C ASP A 28 -16.99 7.33 8.34
N ASP A 29 -16.48 6.11 8.16
CA ASP A 29 -16.23 5.46 6.87
C ASP A 29 -15.31 6.25 5.92
N SER A 30 -14.58 7.26 6.43
CA SER A 30 -13.58 7.95 5.65
C SER A 30 -12.32 7.08 5.49
N LEU A 31 -11.67 7.23 4.33
CA LEU A 31 -10.43 6.55 4.00
C LEU A 31 -9.26 7.51 4.09
N ILE A 32 -8.34 7.24 5.02
CA ILE A 32 -7.11 8.02 5.17
C ILE A 32 -5.94 7.19 4.68
N LYS A 33 -5.09 7.80 3.83
CA LYS A 33 -3.91 7.12 3.30
C LYS A 33 -2.89 6.90 4.43
N TYR A 34 -2.52 5.64 4.65
CA TYR A 34 -1.52 5.31 5.65
C TYR A 34 -0.11 5.70 5.16
N PRO A 35 0.74 6.32 5.99
CA PRO A 35 2.07 6.74 5.58
C PRO A 35 2.98 5.54 5.30
N GLN A 36 3.40 5.38 4.05
CA GLN A 36 4.32 4.31 3.61
C GLN A 36 5.68 4.84 3.13
N LYS A 37 5.90 6.16 3.17
CA LYS A 37 7.13 6.79 2.65
C LYS A 37 8.05 7.24 3.78
N HIS A 38 9.30 6.80 3.73
CA HIS A 38 10.36 7.25 4.64
C HIS A 38 10.59 8.77 4.57
N SER A 39 10.26 9.42 3.46
CA SER A 39 10.39 10.87 3.27
C SER A 39 9.27 11.71 3.91
N SER A 40 8.43 11.12 4.77
CA SER A 40 7.44 11.88 5.54
C SER A 40 8.14 12.75 6.58
N TYR A 41 7.70 14.00 6.73
CA TYR A 41 8.19 14.98 7.71
C TYR A 41 8.11 14.48 9.17
N LYS A 42 7.31 13.43 9.43
CA LYS A 42 7.24 12.75 10.74
C LYS A 42 8.44 11.84 11.02
N ASN A 43 9.25 11.47 10.02
CA ASN A 43 10.45 10.65 10.19
C ASN A 43 11.68 11.56 10.34
N ILE A 44 11.73 12.34 11.42
CA ILE A 44 12.84 13.22 11.71
C ILE A 44 14.11 12.33 11.87
N PHE A 45 15.08 12.53 10.98
CA PHE A 45 16.37 11.80 10.90
C PHE A 45 16.36 10.33 10.41
N GLY A 46 15.29 9.83 9.79
CA GLY A 46 15.33 8.52 9.10
C GLY A 46 15.58 7.31 10.02
N LEU A 47 15.51 7.49 11.34
CA LEU A 47 15.69 6.44 12.35
C LEU A 47 14.39 5.66 12.64
N ASP A 48 13.25 6.14 12.16
CA ASP A 48 11.97 5.46 12.37
C ASP A 48 11.86 4.20 11.48
N ARG A 49 12.06 3.05 12.12
CA ARG A 49 11.93 1.71 11.50
C ARG A 49 10.48 1.28 11.33
N LYS A 50 9.50 2.07 11.79
CA LYS A 50 8.07 1.77 11.70
C LYS A 50 7.62 1.52 10.27
N ILE A 51 8.10 2.31 9.31
CA ILE A 51 7.71 2.17 7.91
C ILE A 51 8.23 0.85 7.31
N SER A 52 9.47 0.47 7.63
CA SER A 52 10.02 -0.81 7.19
C SER A 52 9.21 -1.98 7.76
N LYS A 53 8.84 -1.89 9.04
CA LYS A 53 8.01 -2.92 9.69
C LYS A 53 6.61 -3.01 9.07
N VAL A 54 5.96 -1.88 8.79
CA VAL A 54 4.67 -1.83 8.07
C VAL A 54 4.77 -2.47 6.69
N LEU A 55 5.83 -2.21 5.93
CA LEU A 55 6.03 -2.84 4.62
C LEU A 55 6.22 -4.35 4.72
N THR A 56 6.94 -4.83 5.74
CA THR A 56 7.09 -6.26 6.03
C THR A 56 5.75 -6.89 6.41
N GLU A 57 4.95 -6.23 7.25
CA GLU A 57 3.62 -6.70 7.63
C GLU A 57 2.69 -6.80 6.40
N ILE A 58 2.65 -5.79 5.53
CA ILE A 58 1.88 -5.84 4.28
C ILE A 58 2.29 -7.03 3.40
N GLN A 59 3.60 -7.29 3.28
CA GLN A 59 4.09 -8.42 2.49
C GLN A 59 3.66 -9.76 3.10
N ALA A 60 3.77 -9.92 4.42
CA ALA A 60 3.33 -11.13 5.12
C ALA A 60 1.81 -11.35 4.96
N LEU A 61 1.01 -10.30 5.10
CA LEU A 61 -0.44 -10.36 4.93
C LEU A 61 -0.85 -10.68 3.49
N LYS A 62 -0.11 -10.19 2.49
CA LYS A 62 -0.40 -10.46 1.08
C LYS A 62 -0.42 -11.96 0.75
N PHE A 63 0.42 -12.77 1.40
CA PHE A 63 0.43 -14.22 1.19
C PHE A 63 -0.81 -14.94 1.76
N GLN A 64 -1.55 -14.30 2.67
CA GLN A 64 -2.77 -14.86 3.25
C GLN A 64 -4.03 -14.50 2.43
N ILE A 65 -3.91 -13.60 1.45
CA ILE A 65 -5.04 -13.09 0.69
C ILE A 65 -5.30 -13.98 -0.54
N PRO A 66 -6.48 -14.60 -0.66
CA PRO A 66 -6.88 -15.30 -1.88
C PRO A 66 -7.05 -14.32 -3.04
N ASP A 67 -6.54 -14.70 -4.23
CA ASP A 67 -6.64 -13.87 -5.43
C ASP A 67 -8.10 -13.59 -5.87
N THR A 68 -9.04 -14.41 -5.43
CA THR A 68 -10.48 -14.30 -5.75
C THR A 68 -11.18 -13.15 -5.02
N LEU A 69 -10.61 -12.65 -3.91
CA LEU A 69 -11.20 -11.57 -3.12
C LEU A 69 -10.85 -10.17 -3.65
N TYR A 70 -9.91 -10.08 -4.59
CA TYR A 70 -9.60 -8.81 -5.24
C TYR A 70 -10.75 -8.35 -6.13
N THR A 71 -11.17 -7.10 -5.91
CA THR A 71 -12.20 -6.46 -6.73
C THR A 71 -11.54 -5.46 -7.70
N ASN A 72 -11.92 -5.50 -8.97
CA ASN A 72 -11.49 -4.49 -9.94
C ASN A 72 -12.20 -3.17 -9.66
N TYR A 73 -11.46 -2.07 -9.60
CA TYR A 73 -11.98 -0.75 -9.31
C TYR A 73 -11.24 0.33 -10.09
N GLN A 74 -11.85 1.51 -10.22
CA GLN A 74 -11.23 2.67 -10.87
C GLN A 74 -10.70 3.61 -9.79
N TRP A 75 -9.38 3.69 -9.63
CA TRP A 75 -8.73 4.42 -8.54
C TRP A 75 -7.72 5.47 -9.03
N ASN A 76 -7.44 6.43 -8.16
CA ASN A 76 -6.39 7.43 -8.38
C ASN A 76 -5.71 7.83 -7.08
N TYR A 77 -4.61 7.14 -6.78
CA TYR A 77 -3.84 7.32 -5.53
C TYR A 77 -3.22 8.71 -5.29
N GLN A 78 -3.29 9.61 -6.27
CA GLN A 78 -2.76 10.98 -6.21
C GLN A 78 -3.83 12.00 -5.84
N THR A 79 -5.10 11.63 -5.90
CA THR A 79 -6.22 12.50 -5.47
C THR A 79 -6.46 12.38 -3.97
N THR A 80 -7.13 13.37 -3.39
CA THR A 80 -7.58 13.34 -1.98
C THR A 80 -9.03 12.86 -1.86
N GLU A 81 -9.74 12.66 -2.98
CA GLU A 81 -11.16 12.27 -3.02
C GLU A 81 -11.43 10.78 -2.71
N HIS A 82 -10.56 10.16 -1.92
CA HIS A 82 -10.71 8.77 -1.50
C HIS A 82 -11.75 8.60 -0.39
N SER A 83 -12.08 9.68 0.32
CA SER A 83 -12.99 9.70 1.46
C SER A 83 -14.43 9.31 1.15
N LYS A 84 -14.82 9.16 -0.11
CA LYS A 84 -16.20 8.86 -0.54
C LYS A 84 -16.44 7.42 -0.97
N LEU A 85 -15.46 6.52 -0.82
CA LEU A 85 -15.66 5.11 -1.16
C LEU A 85 -16.59 4.47 -0.13
N LYS A 86 -17.70 3.88 -0.57
CA LYS A 86 -18.49 2.99 0.29
C LYS A 86 -17.69 1.73 0.60
N ARG A 87 -17.64 1.34 1.88
CA ARG A 87 -16.90 0.16 2.35
C ARG A 87 -17.21 -1.07 1.49
N PRO A 88 -16.21 -1.74 0.89
CA PRO A 88 -16.44 -2.93 0.07
C PRO A 88 -17.09 -4.05 0.89
N LEU A 89 -18.07 -4.73 0.31
CA LEU A 89 -18.82 -5.82 0.96
C LEU A 89 -17.94 -7.03 1.27
N ASN A 90 -16.93 -7.29 0.43
CA ASN A 90 -16.03 -8.43 0.59
C ASN A 90 -14.90 -8.08 1.56
N VAL A 91 -15.08 -8.43 2.84
CA VAL A 91 -14.07 -8.29 3.88
C VAL A 91 -13.22 -9.55 3.97
N CYS A 92 -11.91 -9.44 3.75
CA CYS A 92 -10.96 -10.52 4.00
C CYS A 92 -10.38 -10.35 5.41
N LYS A 93 -10.69 -11.31 6.29
CA LYS A 93 -10.10 -11.36 7.63
C LYS A 93 -8.73 -12.02 7.54
N VAL A 94 -7.71 -11.36 8.06
CA VAL A 94 -6.32 -11.83 8.07
C VAL A 94 -5.72 -11.64 9.45
N LYS A 95 -4.75 -12.47 9.80
CA LYS A 95 -4.10 -12.42 11.11
C LYS A 95 -2.69 -11.88 10.98
N ASN A 96 -2.35 -10.87 11.78
CA ASN A 96 -0.99 -10.35 11.88
C ASN A 96 -0.22 -11.13 12.94
N GLY A 97 0.61 -12.08 12.48
CA GLY A 97 1.43 -12.92 13.35
C GLY A 97 2.81 -12.32 13.69
N ILE A 98 3.08 -11.07 13.30
CA ILE A 98 4.36 -10.41 13.58
C ILE A 98 4.39 -9.93 15.03
N TYR A 99 5.53 -10.09 15.71
CA TYR A 99 5.73 -9.58 17.06
C TYR A 99 5.53 -8.06 17.13
N GLN A 100 4.70 -7.60 18.08
CA GLN A 100 4.29 -6.20 18.26
C GLN A 100 3.69 -5.57 16.97
N PRO A 101 2.58 -6.11 16.45
CA PRO A 101 2.05 -5.71 15.14
C PRO A 101 1.69 -4.22 15.09
N ILE A 102 1.96 -3.55 13.96
CA ILE A 102 1.58 -2.16 13.75
C ILE A 102 0.23 -2.05 13.05
N LEU A 103 -0.03 -2.94 12.09
CA LEU A 103 -1.26 -2.95 11.31
C LEU A 103 -2.31 -3.81 12.00
N CYS A 104 -3.27 -3.14 12.64
CA CYS A 104 -4.38 -3.76 13.36
C CYS A 104 -5.67 -2.99 13.04
N GLY A 105 -6.75 -3.69 12.73
CA GLY A 105 -8.04 -3.06 12.39
C GLY A 105 -8.41 -3.11 10.91
N ASP A 106 -9.17 -2.14 10.45
CA ASP A 106 -9.80 -2.13 9.12
C ASP A 106 -9.01 -1.30 8.11
N TYR A 107 -8.60 -1.94 7.02
CA TYR A 107 -7.79 -1.32 5.97
C TYR A 107 -8.30 -1.63 4.56
N LEU A 108 -8.03 -0.71 3.64
CA LEU A 108 -8.16 -0.93 2.21
C LEU A 108 -6.77 -1.01 1.57
N LEU A 109 -6.45 -2.14 0.97
CA LEU A 109 -5.28 -2.27 0.10
C LEU A 109 -5.67 -1.99 -1.34
N VAL A 110 -4.90 -1.12 -1.98
CA VAL A 110 -5.07 -0.75 -3.39
C VAL A 110 -3.80 -1.12 -4.16
N PHE A 111 -3.98 -1.92 -5.21
CA PHE A 111 -2.93 -2.33 -6.14
C PHE A 111 -3.16 -1.59 -7.46
N GLN A 112 -2.31 -0.60 -7.72
CA GLN A 112 -2.45 0.24 -8.92
C GLN A 112 -1.09 0.41 -9.60
N LYS A 113 -1.04 0.35 -10.94
CA LYS A 113 0.17 0.75 -11.68
C LYS A 113 0.43 2.24 -11.49
N PRO A 114 1.69 2.70 -11.50
CA PRO A 114 1.98 4.13 -11.40
C PRO A 114 1.33 4.88 -12.57
N ILE A 115 0.78 6.06 -12.26
CA ILE A 115 0.18 6.94 -13.27
C ILE A 115 1.32 7.46 -14.15
N PRO A 116 1.32 7.16 -15.46
CA PRO A 116 2.46 7.56 -16.28
C PRO A 116 2.50 9.08 -16.49
N TRP A 117 3.72 9.60 -16.59
CA TRP A 117 3.98 11.05 -16.61
C TRP A 117 3.21 11.83 -17.68
N ALA A 118 2.90 11.19 -18.82
CA ALA A 118 2.11 11.78 -19.90
C ALA A 118 0.75 12.31 -19.44
N TRP A 119 0.18 11.77 -18.36
CA TRP A 119 -1.10 12.19 -17.80
C TRP A 119 -0.98 13.14 -16.61
N SER A 120 0.22 13.63 -16.28
CA SER A 120 0.47 14.55 -15.15
C SER A 120 -0.40 15.81 -15.18
N LYS A 121 -0.73 16.34 -16.36
CA LYS A 121 -1.58 17.53 -16.51
C LYS A 121 -3.07 17.29 -16.20
N SER A 122 -3.52 16.05 -16.24
CA SER A 122 -4.94 15.68 -16.04
C SER A 122 -5.14 14.78 -14.82
N ILE A 123 -4.18 14.83 -13.90
CA ILE A 123 -4.05 13.89 -12.78
C ILE A 123 -5.30 13.88 -11.90
N ASN A 124 -5.95 15.02 -11.67
CA ASN A 124 -7.10 15.11 -10.77
C ASN A 124 -8.38 14.46 -11.33
N LYS A 125 -8.47 14.27 -12.65
CA LYS A 125 -9.68 13.72 -13.31
C LYS A 125 -9.52 12.28 -13.78
N LEU A 126 -8.29 11.76 -13.75
CA LEU A 126 -7.99 10.41 -14.21
C LEU A 126 -8.41 9.39 -13.15
N LYS A 127 -9.03 8.29 -13.55
CA LYS A 127 -9.09 7.07 -12.73
C LYS A 127 -8.54 5.95 -13.59
N MET A 128 -7.64 5.15 -13.02
CA MET A 128 -7.05 4.01 -13.72
C MET A 128 -7.51 2.69 -13.09
N PRO A 129 -7.48 1.60 -13.85
CA PRO A 129 -7.73 0.27 -13.31
C PRO A 129 -6.81 -0.04 -12.13
N ALA A 130 -7.43 -0.44 -11.03
CA ALA A 130 -6.78 -0.90 -9.82
C ALA A 130 -7.48 -2.16 -9.32
N LYS A 131 -6.78 -2.96 -8.52
CA LYS A 131 -7.38 -4.01 -7.72
C LYS A 131 -7.44 -3.53 -6.28
N ILE A 132 -8.60 -3.68 -5.64
CA ILE A 132 -8.80 -3.30 -4.24
C ILE A 132 -9.20 -4.53 -3.43
N ILE A 133 -8.83 -4.52 -2.15
CA ILE A 133 -9.32 -5.48 -1.18
C ILE A 133 -9.47 -4.81 0.18
N HIS A 134 -10.60 -5.09 0.82
CA HIS A 134 -10.87 -4.66 2.19
C HIS A 134 -10.38 -5.76 3.14
N LEU A 135 -9.46 -5.38 4.03
CA LEU A 135 -8.87 -6.24 5.04
C LEU A 135 -9.37 -5.85 6.42
N ARG A 136 -9.69 -6.87 7.22
CA ARG A 136 -9.79 -6.74 8.68
C ARG A 136 -8.63 -7.53 9.28
N ILE A 137 -7.69 -6.80 9.88
CA ILE A 137 -6.46 -7.36 10.41
C ILE A 137 -6.63 -7.56 11.92
N GLU A 138 -6.61 -8.82 12.33
CA GLU A 138 -6.64 -9.20 13.73
C GLU A 138 -5.21 -9.34 14.25
N CYS A 139 -4.91 -8.63 15.33
CA CYS A 139 -3.63 -8.66 16.00
C CYS A 139 -3.73 -9.51 17.26
N ASN A 140 -2.76 -10.41 17.43
CA ASN A 140 -2.57 -11.05 18.72
C ASN A 140 -1.70 -10.12 19.55
N ASP A 141 -2.30 -9.42 20.50
CA ASP A 141 -1.54 -8.78 21.58
C ASP A 141 -0.92 -9.91 22.41
N THR A 142 0.31 -10.29 22.08
CA THR A 142 1.15 -10.99 23.06
C THR A 142 1.74 -9.89 23.93
N GLU A 143 1.13 -9.72 25.10
CA GLU A 143 1.67 -8.99 26.27
C GLU A 143 3.14 -9.33 26.53
#